data_AF-A0A7X6UR37-F1
#
_entry.id   AF-A0A7X6UR37-F1
#
_cell.length_a   1.000
_cell.length_b   1.000
_cell.length_c   1.000
_cell.angle_alpha   90.00
_cell.angle_beta   90.00
_cell.angle_gamma   90.00
#
_symmetry.space_group_name_H-M   'P 1'
#
loop_
_entity.id
_entity.type
_entity.pdbx_description
1 polymer ?
#
loop_
_entity_poly.entity_id
_entity_poly.type
_entity_poly.pdbx_seq_one_letter_code
_entity_poly.pdbx_strand_id
1 'polypeptide(L)' 'MKEELNITIITATHDMKMLAASDLVVWISDGSIQRIAKKGEVKIEIGTIDGQTLA' A
#
# COMPACT_ATOMS: atom_id res chain seq x y z
N MET A 1 -7.90 -7.56 11.15
CA MET A 1 -6.90 -7.00 12.09
C MET A 1 -7.22 -5.59 12.58
N LYS A 2 -7.12 -4.52 11.76
CA LYS A 2 -7.33 -3.13 12.26
C LYS A 2 -8.70 -2.94 12.94
N GLU A 3 -9.76 -3.49 12.34
CA GLU A 3 -11.14 -3.40 12.83
C GLU A 3 -11.37 -4.31 14.03
N GLU A 4 -10.92 -5.56 13.95
CA GLU A 4 -11.06 -6.56 15.03
C GLU A 4 -10.36 -6.14 16.32
N LEU A 5 -9.18 -5.50 16.21
CA LEU A 5 -8.39 -5.09 17.36
C LEU A 5 -8.62 -3.63 17.78
N ASN A 6 -9.39 -2.86 17.00
CA ASN A 6 -9.62 -1.42 17.19
C ASN A 6 -8.31 -0.62 17.38
N ILE A 7 -7.38 -0.78 16.43
CA ILE A 7 -6.07 -0.12 16.44
C ILE A 7 -5.77 0.61 15.14
N THR A 8 -4.90 1.61 15.21
CA THR A 8 -4.27 2.23 14.05
C THR A 8 -2.98 1.50 13.73
N ILE A 9 -2.83 1.05 12.47
CA ILE A 9 -1.62 0.39 11.98
C ILE A 9 -0.90 1.38 11.06
N ILE A 10 0.38 1.64 11.34
CA ILE A 10 1.26 2.47 10.51
C ILE A 10 2.40 1.59 10.03
N THR A 11 2.66 1.63 8.72
CA THR A 11 3.73 0.87 8.08
C THR A 11 4.52 1.75 7.14
N ALA A 12 5.84 1.63 7.15
CA ALA A 12 6.72 2.19 6.12
C ALA A 12 7.29 1.04 5.30
N THR A 13 6.99 1.01 4.01
CA THR A 13 7.38 -0.09 3.13
C THR A 13 7.59 0.41 1.70
N HIS A 14 8.47 -0.28 0.98
CA HIS A 14 8.64 -0.12 -0.46
C HIS A 14 7.99 -1.28 -1.24
N ASP A 15 7.44 -2.29 -0.56
CA ASP A 15 6.78 -3.42 -1.19
C ASP A 15 5.44 -2.99 -1.79
N MET A 16 5.29 -3.16 -3.11
CA MET A 16 4.10 -2.73 -3.84
C MET A 16 2.83 -3.48 -3.40
N LYS A 17 2.91 -4.77 -3.07
CA LYS A 17 1.73 -5.52 -2.60
C LYS A 17 1.24 -4.99 -1.27
N MET A 18 2.16 -4.65 -0.37
CA MET A 18 1.82 -4.01 0.90
C MET A 18 1.20 -2.62 0.71
N LEU A 19 1.70 -1.83 -0.24
CA LEU A 19 1.09 -0.54 -0.59
C LEU A 19 -0.34 -0.70 -1.14
N ALA A 20 -0.61 -1.73 -1.96
CA ALA A 20 -1.97 -2.05 -2.42
C ALA A 20 -2.92 -2.52 -1.31
N ALA A 21 -2.39 -3.20 -0.28
CA ALA A 21 -3.19 -3.67 0.84
C ALA A 21 -3.59 -2.55 1.81
N SER A 22 -2.83 -1.45 1.82
CA SER A 22 -2.99 -0.33 2.74
C SER A 22 -4.22 0.53 2.43
N ASP A 23 -4.84 1.09 3.47
CA ASP A 23 -6.02 1.96 3.30
C ASP A 23 -5.66 3.34 2.75
N LEU A 24 -4.52 3.88 3.19
CA LEU A 24 -3.99 5.18 2.85
C LEU A 24 -2.48 5.07 2.66
N VAL A 25 -1.96 5.59 1.55
CA VAL A 25 -0.54 5.65 1.25
C VAL A 25 -0.10 7.11 1.19
N VAL A 26 0.94 7.45 1.94
CA VAL A 26 1.53 8.79 2.00
C VAL A 26 2.98 8.70 1.51
N TRP A 27 3.29 9.40 0.41
CA TRP A 27 4.66 9.55 -0.06
C TRP A 27 5.28 10.76 0.62
N ILE A 28 6.42 10.54 1.25
CA ILE A 28 7.20 11.58 1.95
C ILE A 28 8.53 11.73 1.21
N SER A 29 8.88 12.97 0.85
CA SER A 29 10.17 13.34 0.26
C SER A 29 10.62 14.65 0.90
N ASP A 30 11.90 14.78 1.22
CA ASP A 30 12.49 16.02 1.76
C ASP A 30 11.74 16.59 2.98
N GLY A 31 11.31 15.70 3.89
CA GLY A 31 10.56 16.06 5.10
C GLY A 31 9.12 16.55 4.86
N SER A 32 8.63 16.46 3.62
CA SER A 32 7.32 16.95 3.21
C SER A 32 6.45 15.85 2.61
N ILE A 33 5.12 15.98 2.73
CA ILE A 33 4.16 15.10 2.06
C ILE A 33 4.12 15.48 0.58
N GLN A 34 4.51 14.54 -0.29
CA GLN A 34 4.47 14.73 -1.74
C GLN A 34 3.13 14.29 -2.34
N ARG A 35 2.56 13.18 -1.83
CA ARG A 35 1.31 12.62 -2.33
C ARG A 35 0.58 11.87 -1.22
N ILE A 36 -0.74 11.90 -1.28
CA ILE A 36 -1.62 11.03 -0.51
C ILE A 36 -2.53 10.30 -1.51
N ALA A 37 -2.68 9.00 -1.38
CA ALA A 37 -3.60 8.20 -2.18
C ALA A 37 -4.36 7.22 -1.29
N LYS A 38 -5.65 7.05 -1.56
CA LYS A 38 -6.46 6.01 -0.94
C LYS A 38 -6.29 4.68 -1.68
N LYS A 39 -6.69 3.60 -1.02
CA LYS A 39 -6.82 2.28 -1.64
C LYS A 39 -7.61 2.37 -2.96
N GLY A 40 -7.05 1.82 -4.05
CA GLY A 40 -7.63 1.85 -5.40
C GLY A 40 -7.15 3.01 -6.30
N GLU A 41 -6.60 4.09 -5.72
CA GLU A 41 -5.96 5.17 -6.50
C GLU A 41 -4.48 4.87 -6.83
N VAL A 42 -3.91 3.87 -6.15
CA VAL A 42 -2.60 3.31 -6.46
C VAL A 42 -2.80 2.17 -7.46
N LYS A 43 -2.55 2.44 -8.75
CA LYS A 43 -2.52 1.39 -9.77
C LYS A 43 -1.21 0.62 -9.65
N ILE A 44 -1.30 -0.64 -9.22
CA ILE A 44 -0.16 -1.55 -9.10
C ILE A 44 -0.38 -2.67 -10.11
N GLU A 45 0.46 -2.69 -11.14
CA GLU A 45 0.45 -3.77 -12.12
C GLU A 45 1.32 -4.90 -11.59
N ILE A 46 0.68 -5.94 -11.06
CA ILE A 46 1.36 -7.17 -10.68
C ILE A 46 1.47 -8.01 -11.95
N GLY A 47 2.69 -8.09 -12.51
CA GLY A 47 2.95 -8.96 -13.65
C GLY A 47 2.76 -10.43 -13.26
N THR A 48 1.96 -11.17 -14.02
CA THR A 48 1.82 -12.62 -13.89
C THR A 48 2.87 -13.32 -14.75
N ILE A 49 3.62 -14.25 -14.17
CA ILE A 49 4.44 -15.21 -14.91
C ILE A 49 3.72 -16.56 -14.80
N ASP A 50 3.49 -17.22 -15.93
CA ASP A 50 2.82 -18.54 -16.04
C ASP A 50 1.39 -18.63 -15.45
N GLY A 51 0.63 -17.53 -15.46
CA GLY A 51 -0.77 -17.52 -15.02
C GLY A 51 -0.97 -17.69 -13.51
N GLN A 52 0.11 -17.78 -12.73
CA GLN A 52 0.07 -17.76 -11.29
C GLN A 52 0.29 -16.33 -10.80
N THR A 53 -0.71 -15.77 -10.12
CA THR A 53 -0.52 -14.56 -9.34
C THR A 53 0.28 -14.95 -8.11
N LEU A 54 1.56 -14.57 -8.05
CA LEU A 54 2.34 -14.67 -6.83
C LEU A 54 1.74 -13.67 -5.85
N ALA A 55 0.88 -14.16 -4.94
CA ALA A 55 0.36 -13.42 -3.79
C ALA A 55 1.47 -13.22 -2.76
#